data_AF-A0AAN7VID4-F1
#
_entry.id   AF-A0AAN7VID4-F1
#
_cell.length_a   1.000
_cell.length_b   1.000
_cell.length_c   1.000
_cell.angle_alpha   90.00
_cell.angle_beta   90.00
_cell.angle_gamma   90.00
#
_symmetry.space_group_name_H-M   'P 1'
#
loop_
_entity.id
_entity.type
_entity.pdbx_description
1 polymer ?
#
loop_
_entity_poly.entity_id
_entity_poly.type
_entity_poly.pdbx_seq_one_letter_code
_entity_poly.pdbx_strand_id
1 'polypeptide(L)'
;MIERWHRSLKTAIKCHETSSWTNVLPTVLLGLRTCYKDNLKCSVAELVYGINLTLPGEFFINSTTPVTPNSFVDDLRQQMRALRPTSTSSPNNSQKVFVHPQLQSCTHVFLRVDAVTRPLQQPYTGPHRVIKKLITMCFN
;
A
#
# COMPACT_ATOMS: atom_id res chain seq x y z
N MET A 1 -11.93 -1.08 0.38
CA MET A 1 -10.93 -1.81 1.20
C MET A 1 -9.96 -2.64 0.35
N ILE A 2 -10.48 -3.44 -0.59
CA ILE A 2 -9.65 -4.28 -1.49
C ILE A 2 -8.70 -3.48 -2.38
N GLU A 3 -9.13 -2.32 -2.89
CA GLU A 3 -8.30 -1.48 -3.76
C GLU A 3 -7.06 -0.92 -3.07
N ARG A 4 -7.19 -0.53 -1.80
CA ARG A 4 -6.06 -0.07 -0.99
C ARG A 4 -5.07 -1.21 -0.78
N TRP A 5 -5.57 -2.42 -0.51
CA TRP A 5 -4.73 -3.61 -0.39
C TRP A 5 -4.02 -3.96 -1.70
N HIS A 6 -4.73 -3.93 -2.84
CA HIS A 6 -4.12 -4.12 -4.16
C HIS A 6 -3.06 -3.06 -4.47
N ARG A 7 -3.26 -1.81 -4.04
CA ARG A 7 -2.25 -0.75 -4.20
C ARG A 7 -1.00 -1.07 -3.42
N SER A 8 -1.13 -1.45 -2.15
CA SER A 8 -0.01 -1.86 -1.29
C SER A 8 0.72 -3.11 -1.82
N LEU A 9 -0.04 -4.09 -2.34
CA LEU A 9 0.52 -5.29 -2.96
C LEU A 9 1.35 -4.94 -4.21
N LYS A 10 0.79 -4.11 -5.10
CA LYS A 10 1.48 -3.67 -6.32
C LYS A 10 2.71 -2.83 -6.01
N THR A 11 2.67 -1.96 -5.00
CA THR A 11 3.84 -1.18 -4.60
C THR A 11 4.94 -2.08 -4.06
N ALA A 12 4.59 -3.05 -3.20
CA ALA A 12 5.57 -3.99 -2.66
C ALA A 12 6.23 -4.82 -3.77
N ILE A 13 5.45 -5.36 -4.71
CA ILE A 13 5.99 -6.10 -5.87
C ILE A 13 6.92 -5.21 -6.72
N LYS A 14 6.54 -3.95 -6.98
CA LYS A 14 7.36 -3.01 -7.75
C LYS A 14 8.71 -2.73 -7.09
N CYS A 15 8.77 -2.67 -5.75
CA CYS A 15 10.01 -2.42 -5.02
C CYS A 15 11.08 -3.52 -5.21
N HIS A 16 10.69 -4.72 -5.63
CA HIS A 16 11.64 -5.81 -5.88
C HIS A 16 12.26 -5.78 -7.29
N GLU A 17 11.80 -4.90 -8.19
CA GLU A 17 12.39 -4.67 -9.52
C GLU A 17 12.71 -5.94 -10.35
N THR A 18 11.95 -7.02 -10.15
CA THR A 18 12.14 -8.32 -10.81
C THR A 18 11.07 -8.57 -11.87
N SER A 19 11.45 -9.15 -13.02
CA SER A 19 10.52 -9.54 -14.09
C SER A 19 9.67 -10.75 -13.71
N SER A 20 10.20 -11.65 -12.89
CA SER A 20 9.53 -12.85 -12.35
C SER A 20 8.83 -12.56 -11.02
N TRP A 21 7.89 -11.61 -11.02
CA TRP A 21 7.15 -11.18 -9.82
C TRP A 21 6.47 -12.32 -9.03
N THR A 22 6.16 -13.44 -9.70
CA THR A 22 5.60 -14.65 -9.07
C THR A 22 6.52 -15.27 -8.03
N ASN A 23 7.84 -15.16 -8.19
CA ASN A 23 8.82 -15.70 -7.25
C ASN A 23 8.88 -14.89 -5.95
N VAL A 24 8.55 -13.60 -6.04
CA VAL A 24 8.55 -12.63 -4.94
C VAL A 24 7.20 -12.59 -4.22
N LEU A 25 6.13 -13.03 -4.90
CA LEU A 25 4.77 -12.99 -4.39
C LEU A 25 4.58 -13.68 -3.01
N PRO A 26 5.13 -14.88 -2.73
CA PRO A 26 4.98 -15.50 -1.41
C PRO A 26 5.59 -14.65 -0.29
N THR A 27 6.76 -14.06 -0.55
CA THR A 27 7.47 -13.20 0.41
C THR A 27 6.72 -11.91 0.70
N VAL A 28 6.20 -11.26 -0.34
CA VAL A 28 5.40 -10.04 -0.20
C VAL A 28 4.10 -10.32 0.54
N LEU A 29 3.41 -11.42 0.23
CA LEU A 29 2.19 -11.80 0.95
C LEU A 29 2.45 -12.15 2.40
N LEU A 30 3.58 -12.80 2.70
CA LEU A 30 3.98 -13.10 4.07
C LEU A 30 4.21 -11.79 4.85
N GLY A 31 5.02 -10.87 4.31
CA GLY A 31 5.30 -9.59 4.95
C GLY A 31 4.05 -8.74 5.17
N LEU A 32 3.12 -8.72 4.22
CA LEU A 32 1.83 -8.01 4.37
C LEU A 32 0.90 -8.63 5.42
N ARG A 33 1.08 -9.92 5.75
CA ARG A 33 0.28 -10.61 6.76
C ARG A 33 0.88 -10.49 8.15
N THR A 34 2.20 -10.48 8.26
CA THR A 34 2.90 -10.41 9.55
C THR A 34 3.25 -8.98 9.97
N CYS A 35 3.06 -7.98 9.10
CA CYS A 35 3.28 -6.59 9.48
C CYS A 35 2.33 -6.16 10.60
N TYR A 36 2.92 -5.53 11.63
CA TYR A 36 2.17 -4.93 12.71
C TYR A 36 1.45 -3.67 12.20
N LYS A 37 0.16 -3.54 12.51
CA LYS A 37 -0.64 -2.36 12.16
C LYS A 37 -1.05 -1.63 13.42
N ASP A 38 -0.50 -0.44 13.63
CA ASP A 38 -0.80 0.40 14.80
C ASP A 38 -2.30 0.66 15.00
N ASN A 39 -3.03 0.85 13.89
CA ASN A 39 -4.49 1.07 13.93
C ASN A 39 -5.27 -0.11 14.51
N LEU A 40 -4.77 -1.33 14.34
CA LEU A 40 -5.40 -2.56 14.79
C LEU A 40 -4.73 -3.13 16.06
N LYS A 41 -3.56 -2.58 16.44
CA LYS A 41 -2.68 -3.07 17.52
C LYS A 41 -2.33 -4.56 17.42
N CYS A 42 -2.39 -5.12 16.22
CA CYS A 42 -2.11 -6.53 15.94
C CYS A 42 -1.63 -6.71 14.50
N SER A 43 -1.06 -7.87 14.20
CA SER A 43 -0.79 -8.28 12.82
C SER A 43 -2.01 -8.96 12.20
N VAL A 44 -2.08 -8.99 10.86
CA VAL A 44 -3.20 -9.68 10.17
C VAL A 44 -3.14 -11.19 10.42
N ALA A 45 -1.93 -11.76 10.50
CA ALA A 45 -1.72 -13.15 10.85
C ALA A 45 -2.21 -13.46 12.28
N GLU A 46 -1.90 -12.60 13.24
CA GLU A 46 -2.38 -12.73 14.62
C GLU A 46 -3.91 -12.62 14.71
N LEU A 47 -4.52 -11.73 13.93
CA LEU A 47 -5.98 -11.61 13.87
C LEU A 47 -6.68 -12.84 13.28
N VAL A 48 -6.03 -13.53 12.34
CA VAL A 48 -6.59 -14.73 11.70
C VAL A 48 -6.35 -15.99 12.54
N TYR A 49 -5.16 -16.14 13.11
CA TYR A 49 -4.76 -17.37 13.80
C TYR A 49 -4.85 -17.27 15.33
N GLY A 50 -5.11 -16.08 15.88
CA GLY A 50 -5.17 -15.84 17.33
C GLY A 50 -3.82 -15.92 18.04
N ILE A 51 -2.73 -16.12 17.30
CA ILE A 51 -1.37 -16.27 17.82
C ILE A 51 -0.38 -15.46 17.00
N ASN A 52 0.67 -14.98 17.65
CA ASN A 52 1.77 -14.34 16.95
C ASN A 52 2.55 -15.37 16.14
N LEU A 53 2.57 -15.20 14.82
CA LEU A 53 3.30 -16.09 13.92
C LEU A 53 4.80 -15.89 14.16
N THR A 54 5.48 -16.93 14.65
CA THR A 54 6.94 -16.94 14.75
C THR A 54 7.53 -17.09 13.36
N LEU A 55 7.98 -15.98 12.79
CA LEU A 55 8.75 -16.01 11.55
C LEU A 55 10.11 -16.67 11.85
N PRO A 56 10.62 -17.56 10.97
CA PRO A 56 11.95 -18.10 11.13
C PRO A 56 12.96 -16.96 11.32
N GLY A 57 13.69 -16.98 12.45
CA GLY A 57 14.68 -15.95 12.80
C GLY A 57 15.86 -15.83 11.83
N GLU A 58 15.92 -16.68 10.80
CA GLU A 58 16.87 -16.62 9.67
C GLU A 58 16.78 -15.33 8.84
N PHE A 59 15.77 -14.47 9.04
CA PHE A 59 15.81 -13.10 8.51
C PHE A 59 16.99 -12.26 9.08
N PHE A 60 17.58 -12.65 10.21
CA PHE A 60 18.55 -11.82 10.95
C PHE A 60 19.89 -12.49 11.30
N ILE A 61 20.12 -13.76 10.98
CA ILE A 61 21.36 -14.45 11.35
C ILE A 61 22.05 -15.02 10.11
N ASN A 62 23.24 -14.50 9.83
CA ASN A 62 24.13 -15.05 8.81
C ASN A 62 24.82 -16.29 9.38
N SER A 63 24.30 -17.49 9.12
CA SER A 63 25.12 -18.70 9.15
C SER A 63 25.60 -19.00 7.74
N THR A 64 26.90 -18.80 7.52
CA THR A 64 27.64 -19.31 6.37
C THR A 64 27.61 -20.84 6.47
N THR A 65 26.63 -21.48 5.84
CA THR A 65 26.62 -22.94 5.68
C THR A 65 26.90 -23.29 4.21
N PRO A 66 27.74 -24.31 3.95
CA PRO A 66 28.17 -24.65 2.60
C PRO A 66 27.00 -25.21 1.79
N VAL A 67 26.98 -24.77 0.53
CA VAL A 67 25.93 -24.91 -0.47
C VAL A 67 25.62 -26.38 -0.77
N THR A 68 24.34 -26.75 -0.63
CA THR A 68 23.71 -27.90 -1.32
C THR A 68 22.81 -27.37 -2.43
N PRO A 69 22.71 -28.04 -3.60
CA PRO A 69 22.12 -27.47 -4.81
C PRO A 69 20.59 -27.48 -4.75
N ASN A 70 20.02 -26.55 -3.98
CA ASN A 70 18.64 -26.12 -4.11
C ASN A 70 18.69 -24.61 -4.40
N SER A 71 18.95 -24.27 -5.66
CA SER A 71 19.12 -22.89 -6.15
C SER A 71 18.07 -21.91 -5.62
N PHE A 72 16.83 -22.37 -5.48
CA PHE A 72 15.73 -21.56 -4.96
C PHE A 72 15.95 -21.04 -3.52
N VAL A 73 16.51 -21.85 -2.63
CA VAL A 73 16.68 -21.45 -1.22
C VAL A 73 17.80 -20.43 -1.08
N ASP A 74 18.87 -20.57 -1.86
CA ASP A 74 19.97 -19.61 -1.85
C ASP A 74 19.59 -18.30 -2.53
N ASP A 75 18.85 -18.36 -3.64
CA ASP A 75 18.26 -17.17 -4.27
C ASP A 75 17.30 -16.46 -3.30
N LEU A 76 16.48 -17.21 -2.57
CA LEU A 76 15.57 -16.65 -1.56
C LEU A 76 16.35 -15.97 -0.44
N ARG A 77 17.41 -16.60 0.08
CA ARG A 77 18.26 -16.00 1.13
C ARG A 77 18.92 -14.72 0.66
N GLN A 78 19.39 -14.66 -0.58
CA GLN A 78 19.99 -13.47 -1.15
C GLN A 78 18.96 -12.34 -1.33
N GLN A 79 17.76 -12.68 -1.80
CA GLN A 79 16.64 -11.74 -1.90
C GLN A 79 16.23 -11.20 -0.52
N MET A 80 16.14 -12.04 0.51
CA MET A 80 15.80 -11.62 1.87
C MET A 80 16.83 -10.65 2.46
N ARG A 81 18.13 -10.86 2.21
CA ARG A 81 19.20 -9.97 2.68
C ARG A 81 19.15 -8.56 2.05
N ALA A 82 18.64 -8.44 0.83
CA ALA A 82 18.55 -7.17 0.12
C ALA A 82 17.38 -6.27 0.59
N LEU A 83 16.39 -6.83 1.31
CA LEU A 83 15.15 -6.13 1.72
C LEU A 83 15.27 -5.31 3.00
N ARG A 84 16.48 -4.93 3.42
CA ARG A 84 16.66 -4.13 4.64
C ARG A 84 15.89 -2.81 4.52
N PRO A 85 14.96 -2.50 5.43
CA PRO A 85 14.24 -1.24 5.38
C PRO A 85 15.20 -0.09 5.71
N THR A 86 15.40 0.80 4.74
CA THR A 86 16.08 2.08 4.93
C THR A 86 15.12 3.05 5.61
N SER A 87 15.55 3.72 6.68
CA SER A 87 14.75 4.70 7.40
C SER A 87 14.27 5.82 6.47
N THR A 88 12.97 5.81 6.14
CA THR A 88 12.31 6.90 5.41
C THR A 88 12.01 8.04 6.37
N SER A 89 12.33 9.27 5.95
CA SER A 89 12.06 10.47 6.71
C SER A 89 10.55 10.68 6.94
N SER A 90 10.20 10.81 8.23
CA SER A 90 8.93 11.29 8.79
C SER A 90 7.67 10.41 8.61
N PRO A 91 7.26 9.67 9.65
CA PRO A 91 5.96 8.98 9.73
C PRO A 91 4.76 9.92 9.99
N ASN A 92 5.01 11.17 10.37
CA ASN A 92 3.98 12.09 10.88
C ASN A 92 3.89 13.34 10.04
N ASN A 93 3.32 13.23 8.83
CA ASN A 93 2.79 14.41 8.16
C ASN A 93 1.26 14.35 8.18
N SER A 94 0.68 14.80 9.29
CA SER A 94 -0.75 15.10 9.42
C SER A 94 -1.07 16.36 8.60
N GLN A 95 -0.86 16.29 7.28
CA GLN A 95 -1.18 17.37 6.34
C GLN A 95 -2.66 17.73 6.51
N LYS A 96 -2.94 18.88 7.13
CA LYS A 96 -4.26 19.50 7.04
C LYS A 96 -4.52 19.76 5.57
N VAL A 97 -5.52 19.07 5.01
CA VAL A 97 -5.97 19.31 3.64
C VAL A 97 -6.41 20.76 3.54
N PHE A 98 -5.79 21.52 2.64
CA PHE A 98 -6.18 22.91 2.39
C PHE A 98 -7.54 22.92 1.67
N VAL A 99 -8.53 23.59 2.26
CA VAL A 99 -9.88 23.76 1.69
C VAL A 99 -10.12 25.24 1.47
N HIS A 100 -10.48 25.61 0.23
CA HIS A 100 -10.73 27.01 -0.12
C HIS A 100 -12.02 27.54 0.54
N PRO A 101 -12.03 28.71 1.20
CA PRO A 101 -13.20 29.24 1.91
C PRO A 101 -14.45 29.39 1.05
N GLN A 102 -14.28 29.73 -0.23
CA GLN A 102 -15.42 29.91 -1.16
C GLN A 102 -16.18 28.62 -1.43
N LEU A 103 -15.61 27.44 -1.14
CA LEU A 103 -16.34 26.17 -1.27
C LEU A 103 -17.61 26.16 -0.39
N GLN A 104 -17.61 26.92 0.71
CA GLN A 104 -18.79 27.10 1.56
C GLN A 104 -19.87 27.99 0.93
N SER A 105 -19.54 28.93 0.04
CA SER A 105 -20.48 29.85 -0.59
C SER A 105 -20.83 29.50 -2.04
N CYS A 106 -20.10 28.61 -2.71
CA CYS A 106 -20.36 28.21 -4.10
C CYS A 106 -21.78 27.65 -4.31
N THR A 107 -22.49 28.11 -5.35
CA THR A 107 -23.83 27.61 -5.73
C THR A 107 -23.78 26.46 -6.73
N HIS A 108 -22.71 26.41 -7.53
CA HIS A 108 -22.48 25.38 -8.55
C HIS A 108 -21.08 24.78 -8.42
N VAL A 109 -20.93 23.51 -8.80
CA VAL A 109 -19.66 22.78 -8.82
C VAL A 109 -19.49 22.01 -10.13
N PHE A 110 -18.23 21.79 -10.51
CA PHE A 110 -17.86 20.86 -11.55
C PHE A 110 -17.44 19.52 -10.93
N LEU A 111 -18.00 18.42 -11.42
CA LEU A 111 -17.75 17.06 -10.92
C LEU A 111 -16.76 16.35 -11.84
N ARG A 112 -15.69 15.80 -11.26
CA ARG A 112 -14.71 15.02 -12.01
C ARG A 112 -15.31 13.67 -12.41
N VAL A 113 -15.08 13.27 -13.66
CA VAL A 113 -15.47 11.95 -14.17
C VAL A 113 -14.23 11.07 -14.20
N ASP A 114 -14.11 10.15 -13.25
CA ASP A 114 -12.95 9.24 -13.13
C ASP A 114 -13.06 7.97 -13.99
N ALA A 115 -13.84 8.04 -15.07
CA ALA A 115 -13.89 6.98 -16.08
C ALA A 115 -12.68 7.06 -17.03
N VAL A 116 -12.34 5.94 -17.69
CA VAL A 116 -11.38 5.96 -18.80
C VAL A 116 -11.98 6.78 -19.94
N THR A 117 -11.52 8.02 -20.09
CA THR A 117 -12.01 8.95 -21.11
C THR A 117 -11.23 8.82 -22.41
N ARG A 118 -11.88 9.16 -23.52
CA ARG A 118 -11.22 9.27 -24.81
C ARG A 118 -10.29 10.50 -24.80
N PRO A 119 -9.24 10.53 -25.63
CA PRO A 119 -8.44 11.73 -25.82
C PRO A 119 -9.33 12.95 -26.11
N LEU A 120 -9.00 14.10 -25.51
CA LEU A 120 -9.71 15.39 -25.67
C LEU A 120 -11.13 15.48 -25.05
N GLN A 121 -11.55 14.51 -24.25
CA GLN A 121 -12.79 14.62 -23.49
C GLN A 121 -12.58 15.43 -22.20
N GLN A 122 -13.50 16.34 -21.90
CA GLN A 122 -13.46 17.11 -20.66
C GLN A 122 -13.54 16.18 -19.43
N PRO A 123 -12.59 16.29 -18.48
CA PRO A 123 -12.56 15.44 -17.30
C PRO A 123 -13.57 15.86 -16.24
N TYR A 124 -14.26 16.98 -16.43
CA TYR A 124 -15.27 17.50 -15.51
C TYR A 124 -16.60 17.69 -16.23
N THR A 125 -17.68 17.51 -15.48
CA THR A 125 -19.06 17.82 -15.91
C THR A 125 -19.62 18.93 -15.04
N GLY A 126 -20.44 19.81 -15.62
CA GLY A 126 -21.09 20.88 -14.87
C GLY A 126 -21.39 22.10 -15.74
N PRO A 127 -21.91 23.18 -15.14
CA PRO A 127 -22.05 23.43 -13.70
C PRO A 127 -23.28 22.74 -13.07
N HIS A 128 -23.06 21.98 -11.99
CA HIS A 128 -24.14 21.31 -11.22
C HIS A 128 -24.50 22.12 -9.99
N ARG A 129 -25.79 22.31 -9.72
CA ARG A 129 -26.28 23.04 -8.54
C ARG A 129 -26.03 22.23 -7.26
N VAL A 130 -25.45 22.86 -6.24
CA VAL A 130 -25.20 22.24 -4.93
C VAL A 130 -26.50 22.20 -4.13
N ILE A 131 -27.00 20.99 -3.84
CA ILE A 131 -28.25 20.78 -3.08
C ILE A 131 -28.00 20.81 -1.56
N LYS A 132 -26.88 20.22 -1.11
CA LYS A 132 -26.49 20.15 0.31
C LYS A 132 -24.97 20.18 0.44
N LYS A 133 -24.47 20.93 1.42
CA LYS A 133 -23.04 20.99 1.77
C LYS A 133 -22.81 20.24 3.09
N LEU A 134 -21.96 19.22 3.08
CA LEU A 134 -21.46 18.59 4.29
C LEU A 134 -20.06 19.16 4.55
N ILE A 135 -19.85 19.71 5.74
CA ILE A 135 -18.62 20.43 6.13
C ILE A 135 -17.40 19.49 6.13
N THR A 136 -17.63 18.19 6.06
CA THR A 136 -16.62 17.15 5.91
C THR A 136 -16.64 16.62 4.48
N MET A 137 -15.56 16.86 3.75
CA MET A 137 -15.29 16.36 2.39
C MET A 137 -15.84 14.95 2.19
N CYS A 138 -16.85 14.81 1.35
CA CYS A 138 -17.23 13.55 0.70
C CYS A 138 -17.78 13.92 -0.67
N PHE A 139 -16.97 13.73 -1.71
CA PHE A 139 -17.47 13.53 -3.06
C PHE A 139 -17.65 12.03 -3.25
N ASN A 140 -18.81 11.64 -3.77
CA ASN A 140 -19.09 10.27 -4.21
C ASN A 140 -18.48 10.05 -5.60
#